data_AF-A0A2V5LID4-F1
#
_entry.id   AF-A0A2V5LID4-F1
#
_cell.length_a   1.000
_cell.length_b   1.000
_cell.length_c   1.000
_cell.angle_alpha   90.00
_cell.angle_beta   90.00
_cell.angle_gamma   90.00
#
_symmetry.space_group_name_H-M   'P 1'
#
loop_
_entity.id
_entity.type
_entity.pdbx_description
1 polymer ?
#
loop_
_entity_poly.entity_id
_entity_poly.type
_entity_poly.pdbx_seq_one_letter_code
_entity_poly.pdbx_strand_id
1 'polypeptide(L)'
;MLFVRQDRQSVYAAGALALLLLSAGCSDPKKDRFQGYVEGEFVYVASPLAGQLETLSVQRGQQVTTGQPLFALDEITEKAAREQIEAALVLSERELARQEKLFRTGVAATQDLDRARSARDQDKRRLDQTNW
;
A
#
# COMPACT_ATOMS: atom_id res chain seq x y z
N MET A 1 66.05 -59.78 -30.88
CA MET A 1 65.60 -59.70 -29.48
C MET A 1 64.91 -58.36 -29.21
N LEU A 2 63.86 -58.00 -29.97
CA LEU A 2 63.22 -56.66 -29.90
C LEU A 2 61.74 -56.74 -30.33
N PHE A 3 60.89 -57.53 -29.64
CA PHE A 3 59.44 -57.54 -29.92
C PHE A 3 58.52 -57.74 -28.69
N VAL A 4 59.07 -57.82 -27.47
CA VAL A 4 58.28 -58.06 -26.23
C VAL A 4 58.03 -56.78 -25.43
N ARG A 5 58.73 -55.68 -25.73
CA ARG A 5 58.68 -54.43 -24.96
C ARG A 5 57.51 -53.50 -25.39
N GLN A 6 57.01 -53.66 -26.62
CA GLN A 6 55.96 -52.85 -27.24
C GLN A 6 54.55 -53.12 -26.63
N ASP A 7 54.20 -54.39 -26.40
CA ASP A 7 52.88 -54.79 -25.83
C ASP A 7 52.71 -54.40 -24.36
N ARG A 8 53.80 -54.39 -23.59
CA ARG A 8 53.72 -53.97 -22.18
C ARG A 8 53.54 -52.45 -22.10
N GLN A 9 54.19 -51.66 -22.96
CA GLN A 9 54.05 -50.20 -22.97
C GLN A 9 52.67 -49.72 -23.43
N SER A 10 52.04 -50.39 -24.41
CA SER A 10 50.66 -50.07 -24.82
C SER A 10 49.63 -50.38 -23.72
N VAL A 11 49.80 -51.47 -22.96
CA VAL A 11 48.94 -51.81 -21.82
C VAL A 11 49.10 -50.81 -20.66
N TYR A 12 50.33 -50.40 -20.33
CA TYR A 12 50.55 -49.37 -19.31
C TYR A 12 50.03 -47.99 -19.75
N ALA A 13 50.15 -47.63 -21.03
CA ALA A 13 49.61 -46.38 -21.56
C ALA A 13 48.08 -46.36 -21.57
N ALA A 14 47.42 -47.45 -21.96
CA ALA A 14 45.97 -47.59 -21.88
C ALA A 14 45.46 -47.58 -20.44
N GLY A 15 46.17 -48.25 -19.52
CA GLY A 15 45.87 -48.23 -18.09
C GLY A 15 46.03 -46.84 -17.48
N ALA A 16 47.09 -46.11 -17.84
CA ALA A 16 47.31 -44.74 -17.38
C ALA A 16 46.26 -43.77 -17.93
N LEU A 17 45.87 -43.89 -19.20
CA LEU A 17 44.83 -43.06 -19.82
C LEU A 17 43.45 -43.33 -19.21
N ALA A 18 43.11 -44.59 -18.94
CA ALA A 18 41.89 -44.95 -18.23
C ALA A 18 41.87 -44.39 -16.81
N LEU A 19 42.99 -44.48 -16.09
CA LEU A 19 43.11 -43.92 -14.74
C LEU A 19 43.01 -42.38 -14.72
N LEU A 20 43.55 -41.72 -15.75
CA LEU A 20 43.46 -40.26 -15.93
C LEU A 20 42.04 -39.80 -16.27
N LEU A 21 41.31 -40.60 -17.05
CA LEU A 21 39.90 -40.36 -17.37
C LEU A 21 38.99 -40.58 -16.16
N LEU A 22 39.31 -41.55 -15.29
CA LEU A 22 38.58 -41.78 -14.04
C LEU A 22 38.79 -40.64 -13.02
N SER A 23 39.96 -39.99 -13.00
CA SER A 23 40.23 -38.88 -12.07
C SER A 23 39.66 -37.54 -12.52
N ALA A 24 39.31 -37.38 -13.80
CA ALA A 24 38.72 -36.16 -14.36
C ALA A 24 37.25 -35.93 -13.95
N GLY A 25 36.58 -36.92 -13.34
CA GLY A 25 35.18 -36.83 -12.92
C GLY A 25 34.94 -36.28 -11.51
N CYS A 26 35.98 -36.11 -10.69
CA CYS A 26 35.85 -35.55 -9.34
C CYS A 26 35.93 -34.01 -9.39
N SER A 27 34.79 -33.37 -9.69
CA SER A 27 34.60 -31.93 -9.46
C SER A 27 33.65 -31.70 -8.29
N ASP A 28 34.10 -30.98 -7.26
CA ASP A 28 33.27 -30.58 -6.10
C ASP A 28 32.18 -29.58 -6.59
N PRO A 29 30.88 -29.93 -6.54
CA PRO A 29 29.83 -29.03 -6.99
C PRO A 29 29.79 -27.77 -6.09
N LYS A 30 29.63 -26.60 -6.71
CA LYS A 30 29.64 -25.31 -5.99
C LYS A 30 28.63 -25.31 -4.83
N LYS A 31 29.11 -24.94 -3.63
CA LYS A 31 28.36 -24.93 -2.37
C LYS A 31 27.42 -23.71 -2.20
N ASP A 32 26.92 -23.15 -3.29
CA ASP A 32 26.02 -21.97 -3.29
C ASP A 32 24.53 -22.39 -3.24
N ARG A 33 24.22 -23.45 -2.49
CA ARG A 33 22.86 -23.91 -2.28
C ARG A 33 22.53 -23.79 -0.81
N PHE A 34 21.69 -22.84 -0.48
CA PHE A 34 21.15 -22.66 0.86
C PHE A 34 19.80 -23.36 0.94
N GLN A 35 19.64 -24.22 1.94
CA GLN A 35 18.35 -24.80 2.27
C GLN A 35 17.70 -23.89 3.33
N GLY A 36 16.55 -23.32 2.99
CA GLY A 36 15.80 -22.45 3.89
C GLY A 36 14.34 -22.40 3.48
N TYR A 37 13.50 -21.92 4.38
CA TYR A 37 12.09 -21.66 4.14
C TYR A 37 11.88 -20.15 3.99
N VAL A 38 10.93 -19.78 3.13
CA VAL A 38 10.45 -18.40 3.04
C VAL A 38 9.25 -18.28 3.96
N GLU A 39 9.31 -17.36 4.91
CA GLU A 39 8.19 -17.00 5.75
C GLU A 39 7.45 -15.80 5.15
N GLY A 40 6.13 -15.79 5.28
CA GLY A 40 5.28 -14.68 4.86
C GLY A 40 4.20 -14.45 5.91
N GLU A 41 3.94 -13.19 6.21
CA GLU A 41 2.83 -12.79 7.06
C GLU A 41 1.62 -12.47 6.19
N PHE A 42 0.48 -13.10 6.50
CA PHE A 42 -0.78 -12.81 5.83
C PHE A 42 -1.63 -11.92 6.72
N VAL A 43 -2.11 -10.82 6.14
CA VAL A 43 -3.02 -9.90 6.81
C VAL A 43 -4.39 -9.92 6.15
N TYR A 44 -5.42 -9.81 6.97
CA TYR A 44 -6.78 -9.59 6.48
C TYR A 44 -7.01 -8.09 6.33
N VAL A 45 -7.22 -7.65 5.09
CA VAL A 45 -7.55 -6.25 4.79
C VAL A 45 -9.06 -6.12 4.70
N ALA A 46 -9.62 -5.23 5.53
CA ALA A 46 -11.04 -4.95 5.57
C ALA A 46 -11.29 -3.46 5.85
N SER A 47 -12.48 -2.98 5.48
CA SER A 47 -12.94 -1.65 5.89
C SER A 47 -13.28 -1.65 7.39
N PRO A 48 -12.94 -0.59 8.13
CA PRO A 48 -13.40 -0.41 9.51
C PRO A 48 -14.90 -0.07 9.58
N LEU A 49 -15.50 0.33 8.46
CA LEU A 49 -16.92 0.68 8.33
C LEU A 49 -17.66 -0.40 7.53
N ALA A 50 -18.90 -0.68 7.92
CA ALA A 50 -19.80 -1.53 7.13
C ALA A 50 -20.37 -0.74 5.95
N GLY A 51 -20.55 -1.38 4.80
CA GLY A 51 -21.12 -0.75 3.62
C GLY A 51 -21.31 -1.73 2.47
N GLN A 52 -22.05 -1.31 1.45
CA GLN A 52 -22.20 -2.09 0.22
C GLN A 52 -20.93 -1.94 -0.65
N LEU A 53 -20.41 -3.04 -1.18
CA LEU A 53 -19.30 -2.99 -2.12
C LEU A 53 -19.76 -2.33 -3.43
N GLU A 54 -19.14 -1.20 -3.79
CA GLU A 54 -19.39 -0.51 -5.05
C GLU A 54 -18.41 -1.00 -6.12
N THR A 55 -17.12 -1.06 -5.80
CA THR A 55 -16.07 -1.45 -6.76
C THR A 55 -15.03 -2.36 -6.12
N LEU A 56 -14.55 -3.37 -6.87
CA LEU A 56 -13.38 -4.17 -6.55
C LEU A 56 -12.29 -3.92 -7.60
N SER A 57 -11.20 -3.26 -7.20
CA SER A 57 -10.17 -2.73 -8.11
C SER A 57 -8.97 -3.67 -8.30
N VAL A 58 -9.02 -4.86 -7.70
CA VAL A 58 -7.93 -5.83 -7.71
C VAL A 58 -8.40 -7.24 -8.04
N GLN A 59 -7.47 -8.06 -8.52
CA GLN A 59 -7.69 -9.47 -8.82
C GLN A 59 -6.78 -10.35 -7.97
N ARG A 60 -7.15 -11.62 -7.81
CA ARG A 60 -6.35 -12.59 -7.05
C ARG A 60 -4.97 -12.75 -7.68
N GLY A 61 -3.93 -12.70 -6.85
CA GLY A 61 -2.53 -12.82 -7.27
C GLY A 61 -1.91 -11.54 -7.82
N GLN A 62 -2.68 -10.45 -7.90
CA GLN A 62 -2.17 -9.14 -8.28
C GLN A 62 -1.25 -8.57 -7.19
N GLN A 63 -0.07 -8.12 -7.60
CA GLN A 63 0.80 -7.32 -6.73
C GLN A 63 0.27 -5.89 -6.65
N VAL A 64 0.25 -5.33 -5.44
CA VAL A 64 -0.26 -3.99 -5.17
C VAL A 64 0.80 -3.14 -4.47
N THR A 65 0.73 -1.82 -4.66
CA THR A 65 1.63 -0.87 -3.98
C THR A 65 0.93 -0.17 -2.83
N THR A 66 1.71 0.39 -1.90
CA THR A 66 1.16 1.21 -0.80
C THR A 66 0.29 2.34 -1.33
N GLY A 67 -0.89 2.52 -0.73
CA GLY A 67 -1.86 3.54 -1.13
C GLY A 67 -2.70 3.19 -2.36
N GLN A 68 -2.46 2.04 -3.00
CA GLN A 68 -3.28 1.59 -4.13
C GLN A 68 -4.69 1.19 -3.64
N PRO A 69 -5.77 1.78 -4.18
CA PRO A 69 -7.13 1.39 -3.82
C PRO A 69 -7.41 -0.09 -4.16
N LEU A 70 -7.94 -0.84 -3.19
CA LEU A 70 -8.30 -2.25 -3.37
C LEU A 70 -9.78 -2.43 -3.70
N PHE A 71 -10.64 -1.68 -3.01
CA PHE A 71 -12.08 -1.67 -3.20
C PHE A 71 -12.66 -0.33 -2.73
N ALA A 72 -13.89 -0.02 -3.16
CA ALA A 72 -14.68 1.12 -2.70
C ALA A 72 -16.03 0.64 -2.18
N LEU A 73 -16.49 1.25 -1.10
CA LEU A 73 -17.84 1.06 -0.56
C LEU A 73 -18.73 2.22 -1.00
N ASP A 74 -20.04 1.98 -1.07
CA ASP A 74 -21.04 3.03 -1.30
C ASP A 74 -20.93 4.11 -0.22
N GLU A 75 -20.87 5.37 -0.66
CA GLU A 75 -20.67 6.57 0.17
C GLU A 75 -21.85 7.58 0.07
N ILE A 76 -22.98 7.19 -0.52
CA ILE A 76 -24.10 8.11 -0.79
C ILE A 76 -24.58 8.83 0.49
N THR A 77 -24.69 8.12 1.61
CA THR A 77 -25.22 8.69 2.86
C THR A 77 -24.22 9.64 3.52
N GLU A 78 -22.95 9.26 3.49
CA GLU A 78 -21.80 9.97 4.03
C GLU A 78 -21.59 11.28 3.27
N LYS A 79 -21.67 11.21 1.94
CA LYS A 79 -21.61 12.37 1.06
C LYS A 79 -22.78 13.32 1.31
N ALA A 80 -24.00 12.82 1.38
CA ALA A 80 -25.18 13.64 1.66
C ALA A 80 -25.08 14.33 3.05
N ALA A 81 -24.59 13.61 4.07
CA ALA A 81 -24.36 14.18 5.40
C ALA A 81 -23.29 15.28 5.37
N ARG A 82 -22.19 15.07 4.63
CA ARG A 82 -21.13 16.07 4.44
C ARG A 82 -21.66 17.32 3.73
N GLU A 83 -22.43 17.15 2.65
CA GLU A 83 -23.07 18.25 1.91
C GLU A 83 -24.03 19.05 2.79
N GLN A 84 -24.79 18.38 3.68
CA GLN A 84 -25.67 19.06 4.64
C GLN A 84 -24.87 19.95 5.62
N ILE A 85 -23.73 19.47 6.11
CA ILE A 85 -22.87 20.23 7.03
C ILE A 85 -22.22 21.41 6.29
N GLU A 86 -21.74 21.21 5.06
CA GLU A 86 -21.20 22.27 4.21
C GLU A 86 -22.25 23.37 3.96
N ALA A 87 -23.49 22.99 3.66
CA ALA A 87 -24.58 23.94 3.49
C ALA A 87 -24.88 24.75 4.75
N ALA A 88 -24.84 24.11 5.94
CA ALA A 88 -25.00 24.79 7.22
C ALA A 88 -23.86 25.80 7.48
N LEU A 89 -22.62 25.41 7.19
CA LEU A 89 -21.46 26.31 7.29
C LEU A 89 -21.63 27.53 6.37
N VAL A 90 -22.01 27.33 5.10
CA VAL A 90 -22.26 28.44 4.16
C VAL A 90 -23.34 29.40 4.68
N LEU A 91 -24.41 28.87 5.30
CA LEU A 91 -25.44 29.69 5.90
C LEU A 91 -24.88 30.54 7.06
N SER A 92 -24.12 29.92 7.97
CA SER A 92 -23.51 30.60 9.11
C SER A 92 -22.49 31.68 8.70
N GLU A 93 -21.73 31.43 7.63
CA GLU A 93 -20.77 32.39 7.07
C GLU A 93 -21.46 33.62 6.47
N ARG A 94 -22.55 33.41 5.73
CA ARG A 94 -23.38 34.51 5.21
C ARG A 94 -23.99 35.33 6.34
N GLU A 95 -24.44 34.67 7.40
CA GLU A 95 -24.99 35.34 8.56
C GLU A 95 -23.92 36.17 9.29
N LEU A 96 -22.73 35.61 9.50
CA LEU A 96 -21.60 36.34 10.07
C LEU A 96 -21.24 37.57 9.22
N ALA A 97 -21.13 37.42 7.89
CA ALA A 97 -20.84 38.53 6.99
C ALA A 97 -21.90 39.64 7.07
N ARG A 98 -23.18 39.27 7.22
CA ARG A 98 -24.29 40.20 7.43
C ARG A 98 -24.14 40.95 8.75
N GLN A 99 -23.87 40.24 9.85
CA GLN A 99 -23.68 40.86 11.16
C GLN A 99 -22.45 41.77 11.20
N GLU A 100 -21.35 41.38 10.56
CA GLU A 100 -20.16 42.22 10.44
C GLU A 100 -20.42 43.52 9.66
N LYS A 101 -21.27 43.48 8.64
CA LYS A 101 -21.68 44.69 7.92
C LYS A 101 -22.53 45.60 8.80
N LEU A 102 -23.49 45.04 9.54
CA LEU A 102 -24.37 45.79 10.45
C LEU A 102 -23.61 46.40 11.63
N PHE A 103 -22.64 45.66 12.20
CA PHE A 103 -21.78 46.12 13.28
C PHE A 103 -20.91 47.29 12.81
N ARG A 104 -20.34 47.21 11.59
CA ARG A 104 -19.57 48.31 10.98
C ARG A 104 -20.41 49.58 10.78
N THR A 105 -21.70 49.44 10.52
CA THR A 105 -22.64 50.58 10.40
C THR A 105 -23.21 51.04 11.75
N GLY A 106 -22.83 50.42 12.87
CA GLY A 106 -23.29 50.78 14.22
C GLY A 106 -24.72 50.31 14.56
N VAL A 107 -25.32 49.43 13.75
CA VAL A 107 -26.70 48.97 13.90
C VAL A 107 -26.81 47.69 14.73
N ALA A 108 -25.80 46.81 14.69
CA ALA A 108 -25.80 45.54 15.42
C ALA A 108 -25.01 45.59 16.73
N ALA A 109 -25.44 44.80 17.72
CA ALA A 109 -24.76 44.65 19.00
C ALA A 109 -23.53 43.74 18.90
N THR A 110 -22.50 43.98 19.73
CA THR A 110 -21.32 43.12 19.82
C THR A 110 -21.70 41.66 20.13
N GLN A 111 -22.69 41.45 20.99
CA GLN A 111 -23.20 40.11 21.32
C GLN A 111 -23.71 39.35 20.10
N ASP A 112 -24.36 40.02 19.14
CA ASP A 112 -24.90 39.37 17.94
C ASP A 112 -23.77 38.97 16.98
N LEU A 113 -22.75 39.81 16.85
CA LEU A 113 -21.53 39.49 16.10
C LEU A 113 -20.81 38.28 16.72
N ASP A 114 -20.63 38.26 18.05
CA ASP A 114 -19.96 37.16 18.75
C ASP A 114 -20.76 35.85 18.68
N ARG A 115 -22.10 35.94 18.71
CA ARG A 115 -22.98 34.79 18.48
C ARG A 115 -22.80 34.24 17.06
N ALA A 116 -22.80 35.10 16.04
CA ALA A 116 -22.63 34.67 14.65
C ALA A 116 -21.24 34.07 14.40
N ARG A 117 -20.18 34.62 15.01
CA ARG A 117 -18.82 34.07 14.97
C ARG A 117 -18.77 32.68 15.59
N SER A 118 -19.31 32.55 16.80
CA SER A 118 -19.38 31.28 17.52
C SER A 118 -20.12 30.21 16.71
N ALA A 119 -21.25 30.56 16.09
CA ALA A 119 -22.03 29.64 15.26
C ALA A 119 -21.24 29.16 14.03
N ARG A 120 -20.60 30.08 13.30
CA ARG A 120 -19.73 29.75 12.16
C ARG A 120 -18.60 28.81 12.58
N ASP A 121 -17.95 29.12 13.70
CA ASP A 121 -16.84 28.31 14.22
C ASP A 121 -17.32 26.90 14.60
N GLN A 122 -18.51 26.75 15.20
CA GLN A 122 -19.10 25.44 15.50
C GLN A 122 -19.37 24.62 14.24
N ASP A 123 -19.98 25.21 13.21
CA ASP A 123 -20.27 24.52 11.95
C ASP A 123 -18.99 24.14 11.21
N LYS A 124 -17.95 24.99 11.28
CA LYS A 124 -16.63 24.68 10.72
C LYS A 124 -16.00 23.48 11.42
N ARG A 125 -16.05 23.42 12.75
CA ARG A 125 -15.56 22.26 13.52
C ARG A 125 -16.30 20.98 13.17
N ARG A 126 -17.62 21.07 12.95
CA ARG A 126 -18.42 19.91 12.54
C ARG A 126 -17.97 19.37 11.19
N LEU A 127 -17.63 20.25 10.24
CA LEU A 127 -17.10 19.84 8.93
C LEU A 127 -15.71 19.21 9.03
N ASP A 128 -14.83 19.78 9.86
CA ASP A 128 -13.47 19.24 10.09
C ASP A 128 -13.53 17.81 10.67
N GLN A 129 -14.51 17.52 11.53
CA GLN A 129 -14.71 16.18 12.10
C GLN A 129 -15.16 15.12 11.06
N THR A 130 -15.74 15.54 9.94
CA THR A 130 -16.16 14.64 8.85
C THR A 130 -15.02 14.31 7.89
N ASN A 131 -13.95 15.11 7.87
CA ASN A 131 -12.76 14.88 7.04
C ASN A 131 -11.70 14.14 7.87
N TRP A 132 -11.89 12.84 8.12
CA TRP A 132 -10.89 11.97 8.73
C TRP A 132 -9.96 11.33 7.69
#